data_AF-A0A1S4EDQ7-F1
#
_entry.id   AF-A0A1S4EDQ7-F1
#
_cell.length_a   1.000
_cell.length_b   1.000
_cell.length_c   1.000
_cell.angle_alpha   90.00
_cell.angle_beta   90.00
_cell.angle_gamma   90.00
#
_symmetry.space_group_name_H-M   'P 1'
#
loop_
_entity.id
_entity.type
_entity.pdbx_description
1 polymer ?
#
loop_
_entity_poly.entity_id
_entity_poly.type
_entity_poly.pdbx_seq_one_letter_code
_entity_poly.pdbx_strand_id
1 'polypeptide(L)'
;MTDRLWVFYAAVITCVICLALTIFAFQTKIDFTMSSHDMTPVLFVCVIVLMIFGIVMIFFHGKVMTLIYASLGAILFSVYLIYDTQLMIGGSHRYSISPEEYIFAALNIYLDVVNIFLSILQILGAANSDD
;
A
#
# COMPACT_ATOMS: atom_id res chain seq x y z
N MET A 1 -3.13 29.18 1.35
CA MET A 1 -2.15 28.57 2.30
C MET A 1 -2.69 27.26 2.84
N THR A 2 -4.01 27.17 3.08
CA THR A 2 -4.78 25.93 3.37
C THR A 2 -4.66 24.87 2.26
N ASP A 3 -4.57 25.29 1.00
CA ASP A 3 -4.55 24.43 -0.20
C ASP A 3 -3.31 23.54 -0.35
N ARG A 4 -2.32 23.66 0.55
CA ARG A 4 -1.11 22.81 0.57
C ARG A 4 -1.01 21.95 1.83
N LEU A 5 -1.85 22.20 2.84
CA LEU A 5 -1.77 21.49 4.13
C LEU A 5 -2.24 20.03 4.01
N TRP A 6 -3.17 19.73 3.11
CA TRP A 6 -3.67 18.37 2.92
C TRP A 6 -2.60 17.41 2.37
N VAL A 7 -1.62 17.89 1.60
CA VAL A 7 -0.46 17.09 1.17
C VAL A 7 0.42 16.71 2.37
N PHE A 8 0.65 17.67 3.26
CA PHE A 8 1.38 17.43 4.51
C PHE A 8 0.61 16.46 5.42
N TYR A 9 -0.71 16.64 5.56
CA TYR A 9 -1.54 15.71 6.32
C TYR A 9 -1.54 14.31 5.72
N ALA A 10 -1.58 14.17 4.39
CA ALA A 10 -1.45 12.87 3.72
C ALA A 10 -0.12 12.21 4.08
N ALA A 11 0.99 12.94 4.03
CA ALA A 11 2.31 12.41 4.36
C ALA A 11 2.40 11.94 5.83
N VAL A 12 1.86 12.72 6.77
CA VAL A 12 1.82 12.35 8.19
C VAL A 12 0.95 11.11 8.42
N ILE A 13 -0.25 11.06 7.83
CA ILE A 13 -1.15 9.91 7.95
C ILE A 13 -0.49 8.65 7.38
N THR A 14 0.11 8.73 6.19
CA THR A 14 0.83 7.60 5.59
C THR A 14 2.00 7.17 6.47
N CYS A 15 2.79 8.10 7.02
CA CYS A 15 3.88 7.76 7.93
C CYS A 15 3.37 6.97 9.15
N VAL A 16 2.28 7.42 9.77
CA VAL A 16 1.67 6.73 10.91
C VAL A 16 1.14 5.35 10.51
N ILE A 17 0.44 5.22 9.39
CA ILE A 17 -0.05 3.93 8.87
C ILE A 17 1.12 2.99 8.64
N CYS A 18 2.13 3.41 7.89
CA CYS A 18 3.28 2.58 7.56
C CYS A 18 4.02 2.13 8.82
N LEU A 19 4.29 3.03 9.77
CA LEU A 19 4.93 2.66 11.03
C LEU A 19 4.10 1.66 11.84
N ALA A 20 2.79 1.90 11.97
CA ALA A 20 1.89 1.00 12.68
C ALA A 20 1.84 -0.39 12.05
N LEU A 21 1.71 -0.47 10.72
CA LEU A 21 1.64 -1.73 9.98
C LEU A 21 2.97 -2.48 9.98
N THR A 22 4.09 -1.76 9.85
CA THR A 22 5.42 -2.35 9.96
C THR A 22 5.65 -2.91 11.37
N ILE A 23 5.29 -2.18 12.43
CA ILE A 23 5.34 -2.69 13.82
C ILE A 23 4.43 -3.91 13.99
N PHE A 24 3.21 -3.86 13.44
CA PHE A 24 2.28 -4.97 13.48
C PHE A 24 2.86 -6.21 12.76
N ALA A 25 3.44 -6.04 11.57
CA ALA A 25 4.07 -7.10 10.79
C ALA A 25 5.22 -7.77 11.55
N PHE A 26 5.98 -7.00 12.34
CA PHE A 26 7.04 -7.51 13.22
C PHE A 26 6.52 -8.32 14.42
N GLN A 27 5.39 -7.93 15.00
CA GLN A 27 4.90 -8.49 16.26
C GLN A 27 3.86 -9.60 16.08
N THR A 28 3.15 -9.59 14.95
CA THR A 28 2.07 -10.52 14.70
C THR A 28 2.60 -11.95 14.53
N LYS A 29 1.88 -12.91 15.11
CA LYS A 29 2.14 -14.35 14.92
C LYS A 29 1.46 -14.90 13.67
N ILE A 30 0.61 -14.10 13.02
CA ILE A 30 0.00 -14.43 11.75
C ILE A 30 1.08 -14.30 10.69
N ASP A 31 1.37 -15.39 10.02
CA ASP A 31 2.27 -15.37 8.89
C ASP A 31 1.44 -14.98 7.65
N PHE A 32 1.62 -13.76 7.17
CA PHE A 32 1.02 -13.28 5.93
C PHE A 32 1.78 -13.78 4.71
N THR A 33 2.99 -14.34 4.90
CA THR A 33 3.77 -15.02 3.88
C THR A 33 3.43 -16.51 3.76
N MET A 34 2.60 -17.03 4.69
CA MET A 34 2.53 -18.46 5.03
C MET A 34 2.16 -19.33 3.84
N SER A 35 3.20 -20.01 3.35
CA SER A 35 3.27 -20.72 2.07
C SER A 35 3.04 -19.77 0.89
N SER A 36 4.11 -19.44 0.17
CA SER A 36 4.17 -18.68 -1.09
C SER A 36 3.21 -19.14 -2.21
N HIS A 37 2.35 -20.12 -1.93
CA HIS A 37 1.33 -20.69 -2.80
C HIS A 37 -0.05 -20.01 -2.69
N ASP A 38 -0.46 -19.45 -1.54
CA ASP A 38 -1.88 -19.09 -1.33
C ASP A 38 -2.15 -17.57 -1.30
N MET A 39 -1.31 -16.74 -0.66
CA MET A 39 -1.56 -15.30 -0.51
C MET A 39 -1.11 -14.48 -1.73
N THR A 40 0.04 -14.83 -2.33
CA THR A 40 0.66 -14.10 -3.45
C THR A 40 -0.25 -14.01 -4.68
N PRO A 41 -0.93 -15.09 -5.13
CA PRO A 41 -1.83 -15.01 -6.27
C PRO A 41 -3.03 -14.10 -6.02
N VAL A 42 -3.56 -14.08 -4.80
CA VAL A 42 -4.72 -13.24 -4.43
C VAL A 42 -4.34 -11.77 -4.49
N LEU A 43 -3.23 -11.39 -3.85
CA LEU A 43 -2.73 -10.02 -3.86
C LEU A 43 -2.45 -9.54 -5.30
N PHE A 44 -1.82 -10.39 -6.11
CA PHE A 44 -1.55 -10.08 -7.52
C PHE A 44 -2.84 -9.84 -8.33
N VAL A 45 -3.85 -10.69 -8.15
CA VAL A 45 -5.17 -10.51 -8.79
C VAL A 45 -5.82 -9.20 -8.33
N CYS A 46 -5.78 -8.88 -7.03
CA CYS A 46 -6.32 -7.63 -6.51
C CYS A 46 -5.67 -6.40 -7.14
N VAL A 47 -4.35 -6.41 -7.36
CA VAL A 47 -3.64 -5.31 -8.04
C VAL A 47 -4.07 -5.19 -9.49
N ILE A 48 -4.19 -6.30 -10.22
CA ILE A 48 -4.66 -6.28 -11.61
C ILE A 48 -6.09 -5.75 -11.71
N VAL A 49 -6.99 -6.19 -10.81
CA VAL A 49 -8.36 -5.68 -10.75
C VAL A 49 -8.36 -4.17 -10.47
N LEU A 50 -7.57 -3.71 -9.49
CA LEU A 50 -7.47 -2.29 -9.17
C LEU A 50 -6.89 -1.49 -10.34
N MET A 51 -5.88 -2.02 -11.04
CA MET A 51 -5.29 -1.38 -12.22
C MET A 51 -6.30 -1.23 -13.36
N ILE A 52 -7.04 -2.29 -13.68
CA ILE A 52 -8.11 -2.24 -14.70
C ILE A 52 -9.20 -1.25 -14.27
N PHE A 53 -9.59 -1.26 -13.00
CA PHE A 53 -10.58 -0.30 -12.48
C PHE A 53 -10.07 1.15 -12.58
N GLY A 54 -8.79 1.39 -12.33
CA GLY A 54 -8.14 2.68 -12.53
C GLY A 54 -8.19 3.14 -13.99
N ILE A 55 -7.96 2.23 -14.95
CA ILE A 55 -8.09 2.53 -16.39
C ILE A 55 -9.54 2.88 -16.74
N VAL A 56 -10.53 2.16 -16.21
CA VAL A 56 -11.95 2.46 -16.43
C VAL A 56 -12.32 3.84 -15.90
N MET A 57 -11.78 4.24 -14.74
CA MET A 57 -12.01 5.58 -14.17
C MET A 57 -11.47 6.73 -15.02
N ILE A 58 -10.54 6.49 -15.95
CA ILE A 58 -10.12 7.51 -16.94
C ILE A 58 -11.30 7.94 -17.83
N PHE A 59 -12.27 7.06 -18.05
CA PHE A 59 -13.46 7.37 -18.84
C PHE A 59 -14.65 7.80 -17.98
N PHE A 60 -14.74 7.29 -16.74
CA PHE A 60 -15.85 7.53 -15.82
C PHE A 60 -15.35 8.22 -14.55
N HIS A 61 -15.54 9.54 -14.48
CA HIS A 61 -15.11 10.35 -13.36
C HIS A 61 -16.28 10.63 -12.41
N GLY A 62 -16.05 10.46 -11.11
CA GLY A 62 -17.01 10.83 -10.09
C GLY A 62 -16.37 10.80 -8.72
N LYS A 63 -16.65 11.81 -7.89
CA LYS A 63 -16.04 11.96 -6.57
C LYS A 63 -16.21 10.72 -5.68
N VAL A 64 -17.40 10.13 -5.67
CA VAL A 64 -17.68 8.89 -4.93
C VAL A 64 -16.84 7.73 -5.47
N MET A 65 -16.70 7.60 -6.79
CA MET A 65 -15.87 6.55 -7.38
C MET A 65 -14.39 6.76 -7.05
N THR A 66 -13.89 8.00 -7.10
CA THR A 66 -12.53 8.35 -6.66
C THR A 66 -12.28 7.97 -5.22
N LEU A 67 -13.22 8.27 -4.31
CA LEU A 67 -13.12 7.89 -2.90
C LEU A 67 -13.09 6.37 -2.72
N ILE A 68 -13.97 5.63 -3.41
CA ILE A 68 -14.00 4.16 -3.36
C ILE A 68 -12.67 3.59 -3.87
N TYR A 69 -12.21 4.02 -5.03
CA TYR A 69 -10.95 3.57 -5.64
C TYR A 69 -9.76 3.83 -4.72
N ALA A 70 -9.64 5.06 -4.21
CA ALA A 70 -8.55 5.45 -3.34
C ALA A 70 -8.58 4.68 -2.01
N SER A 71 -9.77 4.40 -1.46
CA SER A 71 -9.92 3.59 -0.25
C SER A 71 -9.52 2.13 -0.47
N LEU A 72 -9.92 1.54 -1.60
CA LEU A 72 -9.51 0.19 -1.98
C LEU A 72 -8.00 0.10 -2.18
N GLY A 73 -7.39 1.09 -2.84
CA GLY A 73 -5.94 1.20 -2.98
C GLY A 73 -5.23 1.28 -1.63
N ALA A 74 -5.68 2.18 -0.74
CA ALA A 74 -5.07 2.32 0.59
C ALA A 74 -5.09 1.00 1.38
N ILE A 75 -6.22 0.27 1.35
CA ILE A 75 -6.33 -1.04 2.02
C ILE A 75 -5.42 -2.06 1.35
N LEU A 76 -5.45 -2.17 0.02
CA LEU A 76 -4.67 -3.17 -0.71
C LEU A 76 -3.17 -3.00 -0.47
N PHE A 77 -2.65 -1.78 -0.66
CA PHE A 77 -1.23 -1.52 -0.47
C PHE A 77 -0.82 -1.56 1.01
N SER A 78 -1.74 -1.34 1.94
CA SER A 78 -1.49 -1.62 3.36
C SER A 78 -1.30 -3.11 3.64
N VAL A 79 -2.06 -4.00 2.98
CA VAL A 79 -1.87 -5.44 3.11
C VAL A 79 -0.56 -5.88 2.45
N TYR A 80 -0.23 -5.33 1.27
CA TYR A 80 1.09 -5.54 0.64
C TYR A 80 2.23 -5.10 1.55
N LEU A 81 2.13 -3.94 2.20
CA LEU A 81 3.16 -3.46 3.10
C LEU A 81 3.42 -4.45 4.25
N ILE A 82 2.36 -5.06 4.83
CA ILE A 82 2.52 -6.11 5.84
C ILE A 82 3.23 -7.33 5.23
N TYR A 83 2.77 -7.79 4.07
CA TYR A 83 3.31 -8.94 3.36
C TYR A 83 4.80 -8.76 3.02
N ASP A 84 5.17 -7.67 2.35
CA ASP A 84 6.52 -7.38 1.90
C ASP A 84 7.46 -7.06 3.08
N THR A 85 6.93 -6.42 4.14
CA THR A 85 7.68 -6.27 5.40
C THR A 85 8.03 -7.63 5.98
N GLN A 86 7.06 -8.55 6.10
CA GLN A 86 7.33 -9.90 6.63
C GLN A 86 8.29 -10.70 5.74
N LEU A 87 8.16 -10.57 4.42
CA LEU A 87 9.06 -11.19 3.44
C LEU A 87 10.50 -10.70 3.59
N MET A 88 10.69 -9.38 3.74
CA MET A 88 12.01 -8.77 3.95
C MET A 88 12.66 -9.23 5.27
N ILE A 89 11.88 -9.49 6.31
CA ILE A 89 12.38 -9.91 7.63
C ILE A 89 12.81 -11.38 7.64
N GLY A 90 12.35 -12.17 6.66
CA GLY A 90 13.02 -13.37 6.19
C GLY A 90 13.18 -14.51 7.19
N GLY A 91 12.28 -14.67 8.16
CA GLY A 91 12.21 -15.86 9.05
C GLY A 91 13.54 -16.55 9.38
N SER A 92 13.63 -17.87 9.24
CA SER A 92 14.84 -18.69 9.48
C SER A 92 15.93 -18.60 8.39
N HIS A 93 15.75 -17.77 7.35
CA HIS A 93 16.65 -17.64 6.19
C HIS A 93 17.41 -16.30 6.13
N ARG A 94 17.47 -15.58 7.26
CA ARG A 94 18.09 -14.25 7.43
C ARG A 94 19.54 -14.06 6.94
N TYR A 95 20.26 -15.13 6.59
CA TYR A 95 21.68 -15.09 6.25
C TYR A 95 22.00 -15.52 4.80
N SER A 96 21.01 -15.75 3.94
CA SER A 96 21.22 -16.22 2.57
C SER A 96 20.51 -15.43 1.47
N ILE A 97 20.00 -14.23 1.78
CA ILE A 97 19.37 -13.37 0.76
C ILE A 97 20.47 -12.70 -0.08
N SER A 98 20.43 -12.88 -1.39
CA SER A 98 21.34 -12.20 -2.31
C SER A 98 21.17 -10.67 -2.19
N PRO A 99 22.23 -9.85 -2.33
CA PRO A 99 22.08 -8.39 -2.39
C PRO A 99 20.98 -7.92 -3.35
N GLU A 100 20.78 -8.64 -4.46
CA GLU A 100 19.74 -8.36 -5.46
C GLU A 100 18.33 -8.53 -4.89
N GLU A 101 18.09 -9.59 -4.12
CA GLU A 101 16.80 -9.88 -3.49
C GLU A 101 16.48 -8.85 -2.41
N TYR A 102 17.48 -8.38 -1.66
CA TYR A 102 17.29 -7.31 -0.68
C TYR A 102 16.91 -5.98 -1.33
N ILE A 103 17.56 -5.62 -2.45
CA ILE A 103 17.21 -4.43 -3.23
C ILE A 103 15.77 -4.54 -3.75
N PHE A 104 15.38 -5.71 -4.25
CA PHE A 104 14.02 -5.95 -4.73
C PHE A 104 12.97 -5.84 -3.63
N ALA A 105 13.22 -6.42 -2.44
CA ALA A 105 12.33 -6.31 -1.30
C ALA A 105 12.17 -4.85 -0.82
N ALA A 106 13.28 -4.10 -0.74
CA ALA A 106 13.25 -2.69 -0.39
C ALA A 106 12.47 -1.85 -1.43
N LEU A 107 12.59 -2.19 -2.72
CA LEU A 107 11.84 -1.55 -3.79
C LEU A 107 10.33 -1.80 -3.65
N ASN A 108 9.91 -3.02 -3.33
CA ASN A 108 8.49 -3.33 -3.13
C ASN A 108 7.89 -2.56 -1.94
N ILE A 109 8.58 -2.56 -0.79
CA ILE A 109 8.17 -1.76 0.37
C ILE A 109 8.08 -0.27 0.02
N TYR A 110 9.02 0.26 -0.77
CA TYR A 110 8.94 1.64 -1.26
C TYR A 110 7.69 1.89 -2.10
N LEU A 111 7.38 0.98 -3.03
CA LEU A 111 6.18 1.09 -3.88
C LEU A 111 4.90 1.05 -3.05
N ASP A 112 4.83 0.20 -2.02
CA ASP A 112 3.67 0.14 -1.14
C ASP A 112 3.45 1.46 -0.39
N VAL A 113 4.51 2.02 0.20
CA VAL A 113 4.45 3.30 0.91
C VAL A 113 3.99 4.42 -0.03
N VAL A 114 4.54 4.48 -1.25
CA VAL A 114 4.16 5.48 -2.25
C VAL A 114 2.70 5.32 -2.65
N ASN A 115 2.22 4.10 -2.88
CA ASN A 115 0.83 3.89 -3.28
C ASN A 115 -0.15 4.19 -2.14
N ILE A 116 0.17 3.83 -0.89
CA ILE A 116 -0.61 4.25 0.28
C ILE A 116 -0.66 5.79 0.32
N PHE A 117 0.47 6.47 0.14
CA PHE A 117 0.51 7.94 0.09
C PHE A 117 -0.40 8.50 -1.00
N LEU A 118 -0.32 8.02 -2.23
CA LEU A 118 -1.14 8.48 -3.34
C LEU A 118 -2.64 8.22 -3.08
N SER A 119 -3.00 7.10 -2.48
CA SER A 119 -4.37 6.79 -2.08
C SER A 119 -4.89 7.74 -0.99
N ILE A 120 -4.13 7.98 0.09
CA ILE A 120 -4.52 8.94 1.13
C ILE A 120 -4.60 10.36 0.56
N LEU A 121 -3.66 10.72 -0.31
CA LEU A 121 -3.63 12.01 -1.01
C LEU A 121 -4.90 12.20 -1.85
N GLN A 122 -5.33 11.19 -2.60
CA GLN A 122 -6.57 11.24 -3.37
C GLN A 122 -7.82 11.35 -2.47
N ILE A 123 -7.85 10.64 -1.34
CA ILE A 123 -8.96 10.73 -0.37
C ILE A 123 -9.09 12.15 0.17
N LEU A 124 -7.98 12.72 0.65
CA LEU A 124 -7.97 14.08 1.19
C LEU A 124 -8.24 15.13 0.11
N GLY A 125 -7.68 14.94 -1.10
CA GLY A 125 -7.94 15.80 -2.24
C GLY A 125 -9.42 15.85 -2.58
N ALA A 126 -10.05 14.69 -2.73
CA ALA A 126 -11.49 14.59 -3.01
C ALA A 126 -12.35 15.19 -1.89
N ALA A 127 -11.97 15.05 -0.62
CA ALA A 127 -12.69 15.64 0.51
C ALA A 127 -12.60 17.17 0.56
N ASN A 128 -11.47 17.76 0.15
CA ASN A 128 -11.30 19.22 0.11
C ASN A 128 -11.89 19.87 -1.15
N SER A 129 -12.25 19.09 -2.18
CA SER A 129 -12.92 19.59 -3.39
C SER A 129 -14.42 19.90 -3.20
N ASP A 130 -14.95 19.89 -1.96
CA ASP A 130 -16.35 20.22 -1.63
C ASP A 130 -16.62 21.72 -1.41
N ASP A 131 -15.64 22.60 -1.63
CA ASP A 131 -15.81 24.06 -1.64
C ASP A 131 -15.99 24.63 -3.06
#